data_AF-A0A1H5RF12-F1
#
_entry.id   AF-A0A1H5RF12-F1
#
_cell.length_a   1.000
_cell.length_b   1.000
_cell.length_c   1.000
_cell.angle_alpha   90.00
_cell.angle_beta   90.00
_cell.angle_gamma   90.00
#
_symmetry.space_group_name_H-M   'P 1'
#
loop_
_entity.id
_entity.type
_entity.pdbx_description
1 polymer ?
#
loop_
_entity_poly.entity_id
_entity_poly.type
_entity_poly.pdbx_seq_one_letter_code
_entity_poly.pdbx_strand_id
1 'polypeptide(L)' 'MTLFPVLTGKTGAAPVFAGAEDFDLELLETRTLDGHIQELVYRPTRHP' A
#
# COMPACT_ATOMS: atom_id res chain seq x y z
N MET A 1 0.28 1.62 5.00
CA MET A 1 0.51 0.52 4.04
C MET A 1 1.94 0.06 4.20
N THR A 2 2.17 -1.26 4.24
CA THR A 2 3.51 -1.83 4.31
C THR A 2 3.77 -2.62 3.04
N LEU A 3 4.79 -2.23 2.29
CA LEU A 3 5.22 -2.87 1.06
C LEU A 3 6.41 -3.77 1.36
N PHE A 4 6.21 -5.07 1.17
CA PHE A 4 7.29 -6.04 1.16
C PHE A 4 7.88 -6.12 -0.25
N PRO A 5 9.21 -6.29 -0.41
CA PRO A 5 9.87 -6.34 -1.71
C PRO A 5 9.69 -7.71 -2.39
N VAL A 6 8.44 -8.17 -2.52
CA VAL A 6 8.07 -9.43 -3.16
C VAL A 6 6.76 -9.27 -3.92
N LEU A 7 6.67 -9.86 -5.12
CA LEU A 7 5.44 -9.92 -5.91
C LEU A 7 4.94 -11.36 -5.94
N THR A 8 3.82 -11.64 -5.26
CA THR A 8 3.23 -12.98 -5.14
C THR A 8 2.06 -13.21 -6.10
N GLY A 9 2.17 -12.78 -7.37
CA GLY A 9 1.03 -12.78 -8.31
C GLY A 9 0.37 -14.15 -8.55
N LYS A 10 1.15 -15.24 -8.56
CA LYS A 10 0.62 -16.61 -8.77
C LYS A 10 0.23 -17.33 -7.47
N THR A 11 0.84 -16.97 -6.36
CA THR A 11 0.78 -17.73 -5.08
C THR A 11 0.23 -16.90 -3.93
N GLY A 12 -0.22 -15.67 -4.19
CA GLY A 12 -0.81 -14.78 -3.20
C GLY A 12 -2.18 -15.26 -2.76
N ALA A 13 -2.55 -14.95 -1.51
CA ALA A 13 -3.79 -15.40 -0.92
C ALA A 13 -5.02 -14.61 -1.41
N ALA A 14 -4.91 -13.27 -1.46
CA ALA A 14 -5.99 -12.38 -1.89
C ALA A 14 -5.44 -10.99 -2.27
N PRO A 15 -6.13 -10.22 -3.14
CA PRO A 15 -5.79 -8.83 -3.41
C PRO A 15 -6.13 -7.94 -2.21
N VAL A 16 -5.21 -7.05 -1.81
CA VAL A 16 -5.36 -6.18 -0.63
C VAL A 16 -6.45 -5.11 -0.81
N PHE A 17 -6.62 -4.60 -2.04
CA PHE A 17 -7.58 -3.52 -2.36
C PHE A 17 -8.75 -4.00 -3.22
N ALA A 18 -9.11 -5.28 -3.13
CA ALA A 18 -10.25 -5.82 -3.88
C ALA A 18 -11.55 -5.08 -3.50
N GLY A 19 -12.22 -4.47 -4.48
CA GLY A 19 -13.50 -3.80 -4.29
C GLY A 19 -13.43 -2.44 -3.57
N ALA A 20 -12.24 -1.87 -3.39
CA ALA A 20 -12.10 -0.51 -2.88
C ALA A 20 -12.65 0.51 -3.88
N GLU A 21 -13.26 1.59 -3.37
CA GLU A 21 -13.53 2.80 -4.17
C GLU A 21 -12.23 3.53 -4.51
N ASP A 22 -12.32 4.54 -5.37
CA ASP A 22 -11.18 5.38 -5.73
C ASP A 22 -10.91 6.44 -4.65
N PHE A 23 -9.64 6.58 -4.27
CA PHE A 23 -9.18 7.56 -3.29
C PHE A 23 -7.91 8.27 -3.77
N ASP A 24 -7.89 9.59 -3.63
CA ASP A 24 -6.66 10.38 -3.68
C ASP A 24 -5.91 10.20 -2.36
N LEU A 25 -4.60 9.96 -2.46
CA LEU A 25 -3.74 9.67 -1.30
C LEU A 25 -2.68 10.77 -1.12
N GLU A 26 -2.73 11.48 -0.01
CA GLU A 26 -1.68 12.40 0.43
C GLU A 26 -0.67 11.63 1.29
N LEU A 27 0.60 11.57 0.86
CA LEU A 27 1.66 10.91 1.62
C LEU A 27 2.04 11.76 2.83
N LEU A 28 1.85 11.22 4.04
CA LEU A 28 2.20 11.88 5.28
C LEU A 28 3.59 11.46 5.77
N GLU A 29 3.92 10.17 5.60
CA GLU A 29 5.18 9.62 6.11
C GLU A 29 5.68 8.45 5.27
N THR A 30 7.01 8.34 5.16
CA THR A 30 7.71 7.20 4.57
C THR A 30 8.81 6.73 5.51
N ARG A 31 8.87 5.42 5.75
CA ARG A 31 9.97 4.79 6.49
C ARG A 31 10.46 3.55 5.75
N THR A 32 11.77 3.33 5.78
CA THR A 32 12.38 2.08 5.37
C THR A 32 12.64 1.24 6.62
N LEU A 33 11.97 0.11 6.71
CA LEU A 33 12.23 -0.92 7.71
C LEU A 33 13.25 -1.90 7.12
N ASP A 34 14.07 -2.51 7.97
CA ASP A 34 15.05 -3.57 7.67
C ASP A 34 16.00 -3.41 6.46
N GLY A 35 16.01 -2.24 5.82
CA GLY A 35 16.80 -1.91 4.65
C GLY A 35 16.08 -2.11 3.31
N HIS A 36 14.88 -2.69 3.29
CA HIS A 36 14.19 -3.00 2.04
C HIS A 36 12.66 -3.09 2.11
N ILE A 37 12.05 -3.10 3.30
CA ILE A 37 10.59 -2.95 3.48
C ILE A 37 10.23 -1.46 3.55
N GLN A 38 9.16 -1.04 2.87
CA GLN A 38 8.67 0.33 2.93
C GLN A 38 7.37 0.41 3.74
N GLU A 39 7.34 1.25 4.77
CA GLU A 39 6.11 1.69 5.44
C GLU A 39 5.72 3.07 4.90
N LEU A 40 4.48 3.19 4.45
CA LEU A 40 3.90 4.40 3.85
C LEU A 40 2.60 4.76 4.58
N VAL A 41 2.53 5.97 5.12
CA VAL A 41 1.33 6.49 5.81
C VAL A 41 0.67 7.52 4.91
N TYR A 42 -0.60 7.30 4.57
CA TYR A 42 -1.39 8.17 3.71
C TYR A 42 -2.62 8.73 4.43
N ARG A 43 -3.01 9.95 4.05
CA ARG A 43 -4.34 10.48 4.30
C ARG A 43 -5.20 10.28 3.05
N PRO A 44 -6.29 9.49 3.12
CA PRO A 44 -7.17 9.29 1.98
C PRO A 44 -8.24 10.37 1.87
N THR A 45 -8.58 10.76 0.64
CA THR A 45 -9.78 11.53 0.29
C THR A 45 -10.50 10.81 -0.85
N ARG A 46 -11.82 10.63 -0.77
CA ARG A 46 -12.58 9.94 -1.81
C ARG A 46 -12.43 10.69 -3.14
N HIS A 47 -12.06 9.98 -4.19
CA HIS A 47 -11.99 10.55 -5.53
C HIS A 47 -13.42 10.66 -6.10
N PRO A 48 -13.81 11.82 -6.68
CA PRO A 48 -15.16 12.04 -7.23
C PRO A 48 -15.44 11.26 -8.51
#